data_AF-A0A8J3P6W2-F1
#
_entry.id   AF-A0A8J3P6W2-F1
#
_cell.length_a   1.000
_cell.length_b   1.000
_cell.length_c   1.000
_cell.angle_alpha   90.00
_cell.angle_beta   90.00
_cell.angle_gamma   90.00
#
_symmetry.space_group_name_H-M   'P 1'
#
loop_
_entity.id
_entity.type
_entity.pdbx_description
1 polymer ?
#
loop_
_entity_poly.entity_id
_entity_poly.type
_entity_poly.pdbx_seq_one_letter_code
_entity_poly.pdbx_strand_id
1 'polypeptide(L)'
;MRVDPTRVPENVRHLIPLVEKWSVPEDGERSELLKRASDVQLRELADAVTASIDELEDWLCGDEVSSPEPSDEYVAFSCLSMAACLADVLLSKRGG
;
A
#
# COMPACT_ATOMS: atom_id res chain seq x y z
N MET A 1 1.32 -2.06 -11.99
CA MET A 1 2.26 -3.19 -11.81
C MET A 1 1.45 -4.47 -11.68
N ARG A 2 1.97 -5.64 -12.07
CA ARG A 2 1.31 -6.93 -11.84
C ARG A 2 2.10 -7.70 -10.80
N VAL A 3 1.43 -8.14 -9.73
CA VAL A 3 2.06 -8.84 -8.59
C VAL A 3 2.04 -10.34 -8.82
N ASP A 4 3.15 -11.05 -8.54
CA ASP A 4 3.15 -12.51 -8.47
C ASP A 4 2.65 -12.96 -7.08
N PRO A 5 1.45 -13.56 -6.96
CA PRO A 5 0.93 -13.99 -5.66
C PRO A 5 1.78 -15.06 -4.98
N THR A 6 2.59 -15.82 -5.72
CA THR A 6 3.47 -16.85 -5.15
C THR A 6 4.65 -16.27 -4.37
N ARG A 7 4.96 -15.00 -4.60
CA ARG A 7 5.99 -14.22 -3.90
C ARG A 7 5.44 -13.40 -2.74
N VAL A 8 4.14 -13.48 -2.49
CA VAL A 8 3.43 -12.74 -1.44
C VAL A 8 2.95 -13.72 -0.36
N PRO A 9 3.13 -13.41 0.94
CA PRO A 9 2.58 -14.20 2.03
C PRO A 9 1.06 -14.34 1.95
N GLU A 10 0.53 -15.54 2.24
CA GLU A 10 -0.89 -15.87 2.07
C GLU A 10 -1.85 -14.93 2.78
N ASN A 11 -1.47 -14.48 3.97
CA ASN A 11 -2.22 -13.61 4.85
C ASN A 11 -2.32 -12.15 4.36
N VAL A 12 -1.59 -11.75 3.32
CA VAL A 12 -1.70 -10.39 2.72
C VAL A 12 -2.04 -10.40 1.23
N ARG A 13 -2.20 -11.59 0.61
CA ARG A 13 -2.55 -11.72 -0.82
C ARG A 13 -3.88 -11.06 -1.19
N HIS A 14 -4.81 -10.91 -0.24
CA HIS A 14 -6.08 -10.23 -0.49
C HIS A 14 -5.92 -8.75 -0.83
N LEU A 15 -4.77 -8.14 -0.50
CA LEU A 15 -4.46 -6.75 -0.83
C LEU A 15 -3.93 -6.57 -2.24
N ILE A 16 -3.61 -7.65 -2.98
CA ILE A 16 -3.05 -7.58 -4.34
C ILE A 16 -3.85 -6.65 -5.27
N PRO A 17 -5.20 -6.70 -5.32
CA PRO A 17 -5.96 -5.78 -6.16
C PRO A 17 -5.76 -4.29 -5.80
N LEU A 18 -5.53 -3.99 -4.51
CA LEU A 18 -5.22 -2.64 -4.05
C LEU A 18 -3.79 -2.25 -4.41
N VAL A 19 -2.83 -3.18 -4.29
CA VAL A 19 -1.45 -2.97 -4.75
C VAL A 19 -1.46 -2.60 -6.23
N GLU A 20 -2.08 -3.42 -7.09
CA GLU A 20 -2.09 -3.17 -8.53
C GLU A 20 -2.70 -1.80 -8.91
N LYS A 21 -3.62 -1.29 -8.09
CA LYS A 21 -4.32 -0.02 -8.30
C LYS A 21 -3.56 1.19 -7.71
N TRP A 22 -2.94 1.05 -6.55
CA TRP A 22 -2.45 2.17 -5.74
C TRP A 22 -0.94 2.17 -5.51
N SER A 23 -0.23 1.09 -5.84
CA SER A 23 1.23 1.01 -5.69
C SER A 23 1.90 1.82 -6.80
N VAL A 24 2.19 3.09 -6.50
CA VAL A 24 2.96 3.99 -7.36
C VAL A 24 4.29 4.28 -6.64
N PRO A 25 5.44 3.83 -7.18
CA PRO A 25 6.73 4.02 -6.53
C PRO A 25 7.15 5.49 -6.40
N GLU A 26 6.81 6.30 -7.40
CA GLU A 26 7.15 7.72 -7.40
C GLU A 26 6.19 8.50 -6.48
N ASP A 27 6.75 9.24 -5.52
CA ASP A 27 6.01 9.90 -4.46
C ASP A 27 5.10 11.03 -4.99
N GLY A 28 5.56 11.79 -5.98
CA GLY A 28 4.79 12.85 -6.63
C GLY A 28 3.55 12.33 -7.34
N GLU A 29 3.71 11.32 -8.19
CA GLU A 29 2.64 10.64 -8.92
C GLU A 29 1.66 9.97 -7.95
N ARG A 30 2.16 9.29 -6.91
CA ARG A 30 1.32 8.69 -5.85
C ARG A 30 0.47 9.75 -5.16
N SER A 31 1.07 10.89 -4.82
CA SER A 31 0.37 12.01 -4.18
C SER A 31 -0.72 12.59 -5.07
N GLU A 32 -0.43 12.84 -6.35
CA GLU A 32 -1.41 13.37 -7.29
C GLU A 32 -2.56 12.40 -7.58
N LEU A 33 -2.27 11.09 -7.67
CA LEU A 33 -3.29 10.06 -7.81
C LEU A 33 -4.26 10.08 -6.62
N LEU A 34 -3.75 10.09 -5.38
CA LEU A 34 -4.57 10.08 -4.17
C LEU A 34 -5.34 11.39 -3.97
N LYS A 35 -4.77 12.54 -4.32
CA LYS A 35 -5.50 13.83 -4.28
C LYS A 35 -6.69 13.86 -5.24
N ARG A 36 -6.65 13.11 -6.34
CA ARG A 36 -7.76 13.01 -7.31
C ARG A 36 -8.79 11.94 -6.93
N ALA A 37 -8.44 11.03 -6.02
CA ALA A 37 -9.35 10.00 -5.54
C ALA A 37 -10.48 10.60 -4.68
N SER A 38 -11.64 9.98 -4.77
CA SER A 38 -12.79 10.31 -3.90
C SER A 38 -12.56 9.87 -2.46
N ASP A 39 -13.27 10.48 -1.51
CA ASP A 39 -13.17 10.12 -0.09
C ASP A 39 -13.53 8.64 0.16
N VAL A 40 -14.50 8.10 -0.60
CA VAL A 40 -14.87 6.68 -0.54
C VAL A 40 -13.68 5.80 -0.92
N GLN A 41 -12.99 6.11 -2.01
CA GLN A 41 -11.82 5.34 -2.46
C GLN A 41 -10.64 5.45 -1.49
N LEU A 42 -10.43 6.63 -0.90
CA LEU A 42 -9.39 6.83 0.11
C LEU A 42 -9.69 6.05 1.38
N ARG A 43 -10.96 6.02 1.81
CA ARG A 43 -11.42 5.26 2.98
C ARG A 43 -11.26 3.75 2.74
N GLU A 44 -11.71 3.26 1.59
CA GLU A 44 -11.53 1.85 1.20
C GLU A 44 -10.06 1.43 1.23
N LEU A 45 -9.15 2.27 0.72
CA LEU A 45 -7.71 2.01 0.76
C LEU A 45 -7.16 1.99 2.19
N ALA A 46 -7.46 3.03 2.98
CA ALA A 46 -6.96 3.14 4.35
C ALA A 46 -7.48 1.99 5.22
N ASP A 47 -8.80 1.75 5.22
CA ASP A 47 -9.44 0.72 6.04
C ASP A 47 -8.93 -0.68 5.70
N ALA A 48 -8.75 -1.00 4.41
CA ALA A 48 -8.26 -2.31 3.99
C ALA A 48 -6.82 -2.58 4.42
N VAL A 49 -5.95 -1.56 4.35
CA VAL A 49 -4.55 -1.70 4.81
C VAL A 49 -4.47 -1.72 6.33
N THR A 50 -5.22 -0.87 7.03
CA THR A 50 -5.28 -0.87 8.50
C THR A 50 -5.81 -2.20 9.05
N ALA A 51 -6.78 -2.82 8.37
CA ALA A 51 -7.32 -4.13 8.77
C ALA A 51 -6.33 -5.29 8.63
N SER A 52 -5.17 -5.08 7.99
CA SER A 52 -4.12 -6.09 7.79
C SER A 52 -2.74 -5.56 8.17
N ILE A 53 -2.70 -4.55 9.05
CA ILE A 53 -1.46 -3.84 9.36
C ILE A 53 -0.46 -4.74 10.09
N ASP A 54 -0.93 -5.59 11.00
CA ASP A 54 -0.06 -6.50 11.75
C ASP A 54 0.60 -7.52 10.81
N GLU A 55 -0.18 -8.12 9.89
CA GLU A 55 0.34 -9.06 8.89
C GLU A 55 1.27 -8.40 7.87
N LEU A 56 0.96 -7.15 7.48
CA LEU A 56 1.82 -6.36 6.61
C LEU A 56 3.13 -6.00 7.29
N GLU A 57 3.10 -5.54 8.54
CA GLU A 57 4.29 -5.16 9.30
C GLU A 57 5.19 -6.37 9.56
N ASP A 58 4.62 -7.52 9.95
CA ASP A 58 5.38 -8.76 10.14
C ASP A 58 6.19 -9.14 8.89
N TRP A 59 5.59 -9.01 7.71
CA TRP A 59 6.29 -9.27 6.45
C TRP A 59 7.27 -8.15 6.06
N LEU A 60 6.81 -6.89 6.05
CA LEU A 60 7.60 -5.76 5.56
C LEU A 60 8.76 -5.39 6.49
N CYS A 61 8.70 -5.76 7.78
CA CYS A 61 9.81 -5.60 8.72
C CYS A 61 10.67 -6.87 8.84
N GLY A 62 10.40 -7.90 8.04
CA GLY A 62 11.14 -9.16 7.99
C GLY A 62 12.45 -9.06 7.19
N ASP A 63 12.87 -10.18 6.63
CA ASP A 63 14.22 -10.35 6.06
C ASP A 63 14.54 -9.39 4.91
N GLU A 64 13.54 -9.05 4.08
CA GLU A 64 13.73 -8.20 2.89
C GLU A 64 14.00 -6.72 3.21
N VAL A 65 13.77 -6.27 4.46
CA VAL A 65 14.03 -4.87 4.88
C VAL A 65 15.49 -4.46 4.72
N SER A 66 16.41 -5.42 4.82
CA SER A 66 17.85 -5.22 4.70
C SER A 66 18.40 -5.73 3.37
N SER A 67 17.53 -6.22 2.47
CA SER A 67 17.95 -6.70 1.16
C SER A 67 18.46 -5.54 0.31
N PRO A 68 19.64 -5.65 -0.31
CA PRO A 68 20.10 -4.67 -1.29
C PRO A 68 19.28 -4.71 -2.59
N GLU A 69 18.55 -5.81 -2.83
CA GLU A 69 17.70 -6.04 -3.99
C GLU A 69 16.36 -6.61 -3.50
N PRO A 70 15.46 -5.78 -2.94
CA PRO A 70 14.14 -6.24 -2.52
C PRO A 70 13.33 -6.70 -3.73
N SER A 71 12.39 -7.64 -3.51
CA SER A 71 11.48 -8.07 -4.55
C SER A 71 10.54 -6.95 -5.01
N ASP A 72 10.09 -7.01 -6.26
CA ASP A 72 9.10 -6.07 -6.79
C ASP A 72 7.84 -6.09 -5.93
N GLU A 73 7.41 -7.27 -5.46
CA GLU A 73 6.28 -7.43 -4.57
C GLU A 73 6.48 -6.72 -3.23
N TYR A 74 7.62 -6.90 -2.59
CA TYR A 74 7.96 -6.19 -1.35
C TYR A 74 7.91 -4.67 -1.55
N VAL A 75 8.48 -4.17 -2.64
CA VAL A 75 8.46 -2.73 -2.98
C VAL A 75 7.03 -2.25 -3.21
N ALA A 76 6.20 -3.01 -3.92
CA ALA A 76 4.84 -2.61 -4.23
C ALA A 76 3.92 -2.59 -3.00
N PHE A 77 4.07 -3.56 -2.09
CA PHE A 77 3.36 -3.56 -0.82
C PHE A 77 3.85 -2.46 0.12
N SER A 78 5.15 -2.15 0.13
CA SER A 78 5.68 -0.96 0.82
C SER A 78 5.06 0.33 0.28
N CYS A 79 4.94 0.45 -1.05
CA CYS A 79 4.28 1.59 -1.70
C CYS A 79 2.78 1.66 -1.36
N LEU A 80 2.10 0.51 -1.25
CA LEU A 80 0.70 0.45 -0.82
C LEU A 80 0.54 0.97 0.61
N SER A 81 1.40 0.55 1.54
CA SER A 81 1.37 1.03 2.93
C SER A 81 1.57 2.55 2.99
N MET A 82 2.51 3.10 2.22
CA MET A 82 2.69 4.55 2.11
C MET A 82 1.47 5.25 1.49
N ALA A 83 0.82 4.63 0.50
CA ALA A 83 -0.39 5.16 -0.12
C ALA A 83 -1.54 5.24 0.90
N ALA A 84 -1.72 4.21 1.73
CA ALA A 84 -2.74 4.19 2.78
C ALA A 84 -2.50 5.25 3.86
N CYS A 85 -1.26 5.40 4.32
CA CYS A 85 -0.89 6.48 5.25
C CYS A 85 -1.23 7.87 4.68
N LEU A 86 -0.91 8.10 3.40
CA LEU A 86 -1.24 9.37 2.75
C LEU A 86 -2.76 9.55 2.54
N ALA A 87 -3.49 8.47 2.27
CA ALA A 87 -4.94 8.51 2.17
C ALA A 87 -5.60 8.99 3.47
N ASP A 88 -5.14 8.49 4.62
CA ASP A 88 -5.64 8.89 5.94
C ASP A 88 -5.36 10.39 6.24
N VAL A 89 -4.17 10.86 5.88
CA VAL A 89 -3.81 12.29 5.99
C VAL A 89 -4.72 13.17 5.11
N LEU A 90 -5.05 12.72 3.89
CA LEU A 90 -5.94 13.46 2.99
C LEU A 90 -7.38 13.48 3.49
N LEU A 91 -7.89 12.36 4.01
CA LEU A 91 -9.22 12.30 4.62
C LEU A 91 -9.32 13.25 5.81
N SER A 92 -8.31 13.26 6.67
CA SER A 92 -8.25 14.17 7.83
C SER A 92 -8.26 15.65 7.42
N LYS A 93 -7.61 16.01 6.30
CA LYS A 93 -7.58 17.39 5.78
C LYS A 93 -8.87 17.81 5.06
N ARG A 94 -9.66 16.86 4.54
CA ARG A 94 -10.93 17.14 3.84
C ARG A 94 -12.12 17.23 4.78
N GLY A 95 -12.05 16.54 5.92
CA GLY A 95 -13.11 16.51 6.93
C GLY A 95 -13.03 17.60 8.01
N GLY A 96 -11.98 18.44 8.00
CA GLY A 96 -11.82 19.61 8.88
C GLY A 96 -12.01 20.92 8.12
#